data_AF-A0A9E3EF29-F1
#
_entry.id   AF-A0A9E3EF29-F1
#
_cell.length_a   1.000
_cell.length_b   1.000
_cell.length_c   1.000
_cell.angle_alpha   90.00
_cell.angle_beta   90.00
_cell.angle_gamma   90.00
#
_symmetry.space_group_name_H-M   'P 1'
#
loop_
_entity.id
_entity.type
_entity.pdbx_description
1 polymer ?
#
loop_
_entity_poly.entity_id
_entity_poly.type
_entity_poly.pdbx_seq_one_letter_code
_entity_poly.pdbx_strand_id
1 'polypeptide(L)' 'MSIPAFSSKKTAQAPPDLKVGDVAPDFKLQYFDGHDLKDVSLHDYRGKKNVVLAFYIFAFTGG' A
#
# COMPACT_ATOMS: atom_id res chain seq x y z
N MET A 1 -32.04 22.23 13.90
CA MET A 1 -30.70 22.18 13.27
C MET A 1 -30.26 20.73 13.22
N SER A 2 -30.24 20.13 12.02
CA SER A 2 -29.79 18.74 11.82
C SER A 2 -28.32 18.75 11.42
N ILE A 3 -27.49 17.99 12.13
CA ILE A 3 -26.06 17.82 11.85
C ILE A 3 -25.94 16.58 10.94
N PRO A 4 -25.31 16.64 9.75
CA PRO A 4 -25.08 15.44 8.96
C PRO A 4 -23.96 14.60 9.60
N ALA A 5 -24.20 13.28 9.59
CA ALA A 5 -23.31 12.27 10.10
C ALA A 5 -22.04 12.15 9.24
N PHE A 6 -20.87 12.11 9.88
CA PHE A 6 -19.66 11.55 9.28
C PHE A 6 -19.55 10.08 9.69
N SER A 7 -20.16 9.21 8.88
CA SER A 7 -19.86 7.79 8.90
C SER A 7 -18.72 7.54 7.91
N SER A 8 -17.54 7.25 8.41
CA SER A 8 -16.47 6.65 7.62
C SER A 8 -16.01 5.38 8.34
N LYS A 9 -16.89 4.37 8.33
CA LYS A 9 -16.46 3.00 8.55
C LYS A 9 -15.49 2.64 7.44
N LYS A 10 -14.18 2.70 7.73
CA LYS A 10 -13.16 1.99 6.96
C LYS A 10 -13.46 0.51 7.08
N THR A 11 -14.27 -0.01 6.15
CA THR A 11 -14.42 -1.45 5.97
C THR A 11 -13.03 -1.99 5.70
N ALA A 12 -12.48 -2.76 6.64
CA ALA A 12 -11.35 -3.62 6.35
C ALA A 12 -11.84 -4.60 5.28
N GLN A 13 -11.53 -4.27 4.03
CA GLN A 13 -11.87 -5.08 2.87
C GLN A 13 -11.23 -6.46 3.07
N ALA A 14 -12.02 -7.51 2.85
CA ALA A 14 -11.50 -8.87 2.74
C ALA A 14 -10.31 -8.85 1.76
N PRO A 15 -9.29 -9.71 1.96
CA PRO A 15 -8.12 -9.71 1.09
C PRO A 15 -8.60 -9.68 -0.37
N PRO A 16 -8.24 -8.66 -1.16
CA PRO A 16 -8.64 -8.65 -2.55
C PRO A 16 -8.09 -9.93 -3.18
N ASP A 17 -8.98 -10.73 -3.76
CA ASP A 17 -8.61 -11.88 -4.55
C ASP A 17 -7.93 -11.35 -5.81
N LEU A 18 -6.59 -11.21 -5.75
CA LEU A 18 -5.77 -10.61 -6.79
C LEU A 18 -5.62 -11.56 -7.97
N LYS A 19 -6.03 -11.12 -9.16
CA LYS A 19 -5.92 -11.89 -10.40
C LYS A 19 -4.94 -11.22 -11.34
N VAL A 20 -4.37 -12.00 -12.26
CA VAL A 20 -3.51 -11.45 -13.31
C VAL A 20 -4.34 -10.52 -14.19
N GLY A 21 -3.85 -9.30 -14.38
CA GLY A 21 -4.55 -8.25 -15.14
C GLY A 21 -5.32 -7.25 -14.28
N ASP A 22 -5.54 -7.54 -12.99
CA ASP A 22 -6.17 -6.59 -12.09
C ASP A 22 -5.23 -5.42 -11.77
N VAL A 23 -5.82 -4.25 -11.58
CA VAL A 23 -5.07 -3.08 -11.11
C VAL A 23 -4.66 -3.32 -9.67
N ALA A 24 -3.35 -3.29 -9.41
CA ALA A 24 -2.81 -3.44 -8.07
C ALA A 24 -3.39 -2.37 -7.11
N PRO A 25 -3.86 -2.76 -5.91
CA PRO A 25 -4.37 -1.83 -4.90
C PRO A 25 -3.31 -0.79 -4.52
N ASP A 26 -3.74 0.45 -4.29
CA ASP A 26 -2.82 1.48 -3.84
C ASP A 26 -2.48 1.28 -2.35
N PHE A 27 -1.21 1.47 -2.02
CA PHE A 27 -0.73 1.42 -0.66
C PHE A 27 0.39 2.44 -0.47
N LYS A 28 0.63 2.79 0.80
CA LYS A 28 1.69 3.70 1.22
C LYS A 28 2.51 3.02 2.30
N LEU A 29 3.83 2.98 2.10
CA LEU A 29 4.79 2.42 3.05
C LEU A 29 5.74 3.52 3.52
N GLN A 30 6.29 3.33 4.71
CA GLN A 30 7.36 4.15 5.20
C GLN A 30 8.70 3.49 4.83
N TYR A 31 9.52 4.24 4.13
CA TYR A 31 10.85 3.87 3.65
C TYR A 31 11.89 4.68 4.42
N PHE A 32 12.98 4.03 4.84
CA PHE A 32 14.12 4.70 5.46
C PHE A 32 15.31 4.65 4.51
N ASP A 33 15.90 5.80 4.21
CA ASP A 33 17.03 5.92 3.27
C ASP A 33 18.40 6.04 3.94
N GLY A 34 18.45 6.00 5.27
CA GLY A 34 19.66 6.22 6.06
C GLY A 34 19.68 7.56 6.80
N HIS A 35 18.86 8.52 6.38
CA HIS A 35 18.75 9.85 7.01
C HIS A 35 17.36 10.10 7.54
N ASP A 36 16.34 9.89 6.71
CA ASP A 36 14.97 10.28 7.01
C ASP A 36 13.98 9.17 6.69
N LEU A 37 12.86 9.18 7.42
CA LEU A 37 11.69 8.38 7.07
C LEU A 37 10.90 9.11 5.99
N LYS A 38 10.73 8.45 4.85
CA LYS A 38 9.99 8.94 3.68
C LYS A 38 8.79 8.06 3.42
N ASP A 39 7.73 8.67 2.95
CA ASP A 39 6.56 7.94 2.50
C ASP A 39 6.71 7.58 1.02
N VAL A 40 6.43 6.33 0.68
CA VAL A 40 6.43 5.83 -0.69
C VAL A 40 5.08 5.21 -1.03
N SER A 41 4.48 5.62 -2.14
CA SER A 41 3.20 5.12 -2.60
C SER A 41 3.31 4.35 -3.91
N LEU A 42 2.48 3.31 -4.08
CA LEU A 42 2.49 2.51 -5.30
C LEU A 42 2.09 3.34 -6.54
N HIS A 43 1.15 4.27 -6.38
CA HIS A 43 0.71 5.13 -7.47
C HIS A 43 1.83 5.98 -8.10
N ASP A 44 2.89 6.30 -7.35
CA ASP A 44 3.99 7.15 -7.85
C ASP A 44 4.73 6.50 -9.03
N TYR A 45 4.71 5.17 -9.08
CA TYR A 45 5.39 4.34 -10.07
C TYR A 45 4.50 3.87 -11.22
N ARG A 46 3.17 4.02 -11.12
CA ARG A 46 2.23 3.59 -12.18
C ARG A 46 2.58 4.26 -13.51
N GLY A 47 2.74 3.45 -14.56
CA GLY A 47 3.06 3.91 -15.92
C GLY A 47 4.49 4.42 -16.10
N LYS A 48 5.31 4.49 -15.03
CA LYS A 48 6.69 4.98 -15.10
C LYS A 48 7.71 3.85 -14.99
N LYS A 49 7.46 2.86 -14.13
CA LYS A 49 8.37 1.73 -13.86
C LYS A 49 7.60 0.44 -13.62
N ASN A 50 8.21 -0.68 -13.97
CA ASN A 50 7.74 -1.99 -13.52
C ASN A 50 8.08 -2.15 -12.04
N VAL A 51 7.12 -2.61 -11.24
CA VAL A 51 7.26 -2.76 -9.79
C VAL A 51 7.02 -4.21 -9.41
N VAL A 52 7.90 -4.77 -8.57
CA VAL A 52 7.75 -6.10 -7.97
C VAL A 52 7.58 -5.91 -6.46
N LEU A 53 6.56 -6.54 -5.88
CA LEU A 53 6.27 -6.50 -4.45
C LEU A 53 6.59 -7.86 -3.83
N ALA A 54 7.44 -7.86 -2.80
CA ALA A 54 7.79 -9.04 -2.03
C ALA A 54 7.56 -8.77 -0.53
N PHE A 55 7.05 -9.77 0.19
CA PHE A 55 6.83 -9.72 1.63
C PHE A 55 7.84 -10.62 2.33
N TYR A 56 8.63 -10.06 3.23
CA TYR A 56 9.57 -10.78 4.07
C TYR A 56 9.07 -10.73 5.52
N ILE A 57 8.98 -11.89 6.18
CA ILE A 57 8.44 -11.98 7.54
C ILE A 57 9.42 -11.38 8.56
N PHE A 58 10.73 -11.53 8.29
CA PHE A 58 11.79 -10.97 9.11
C PHE A 58 12.87 -10.34 8.25
N ALA A 59 13.44 -9.24 8.75
CA ALA A 59 14.65 -8.67 8.18
C ALA A 59 15.86 -9.58 8.48
N PHE A 60 16.88 -9.54 7.60
CA PHE A 60 18.14 -10.28 7.74
C PHE A 60 18.03 -11.82 7.76
N THR A 61 16.98 -12.39 7.17
CA THR A 61 16.88 -13.83 6.93
C THR A 61 17.38 -14.21 5.53
N GLY A 62 17.98 -15.38 5.39
CA GLY A 62 18.21 -15.99 4.07
C GLY A 62 16.87 -16.30 3.42
N GLY A 63 16.63 -15.74 2.24
CA GLY A 63 15.42 -15.97 1.45
C GLY A 63 15.43 -17.27 0.68
#